data_AF-A0A8T0S234-F1
#
_entry.id   AF-A0A8T0S234-F1
#
_cell.length_a   1.000
_cell.length_b   1.000
_cell.length_c   1.000
_cell.angle_alpha   90.00
_cell.angle_beta   90.00
_cell.angle_gamma   90.00
#
_symmetry.space_group_name_H-M   'P 1'
#
loop_
_entity.id
_entity.type
_entity.pdbx_description
1 polymer ?
#
loop_
_entity_poly.entity_id
_entity_poly.type
_entity_poly.pdbx_seq_one_letter_code
_entity_poly.pdbx_strand_id
1 'polypeptide(L)'
;MSMITITCFQGCLINKVVLNWWNILYLHGLQIENQDLPGLSFKTHPYINKELFNSQQIVGAKDPNRPFPSGQNETPLVKWRIQELDESSLPLSVNCWPSVSGNETYVNIDYEASEMFDLHNVAISIPLPALREAPSVRQIDGEWKYDSRNSVLEWSIILIDQSNRSGSMEFAVPATDPSSFFPISVGFSASSTFSDLKVTTVLPLREGSPPKFSQRIRLVADNYSVI
;
A
#
# COMPACT_ATOMS: atom_id res chain seq x y z
N MET A 1 7.69 -24.62 -0.21
CA MET A 1 7.80 -23.40 -1.04
C MET A 1 8.29 -22.31 -0.12
N SER A 2 9.53 -21.83 -0.27
CA SER A 2 10.02 -20.72 0.55
C SER A 2 10.03 -19.46 -0.30
N MET A 3 9.43 -18.39 0.25
CA MET A 3 9.37 -17.08 -0.37
C MET A 3 10.42 -16.16 0.24
N ILE A 4 11.11 -15.44 -0.63
CA ILE A 4 11.90 -14.28 -0.20
C ILE A 4 10.99 -13.08 -0.35
N THR A 5 10.74 -12.39 0.76
CA THR A 5 9.94 -11.16 0.77
C THR A 5 10.88 -9.97 0.96
N ILE A 6 10.71 -8.92 0.19
CA ILE A 6 11.26 -7.59 0.44
C ILE A 6 10.09 -6.74 0.96
N THR A 7 10.21 -6.16 2.14
CA THR A 7 9.10 -5.44 2.78
C THR A 7 9.49 -4.00 3.08
N CYS A 8 8.71 -3.04 2.60
CA CYS A 8 8.84 -1.62 2.91
C CYS A 8 7.81 -1.17 3.93
N PHE A 9 8.18 -0.16 4.73
CA PHE A 9 7.25 0.58 5.55
C PHE A 9 7.48 2.08 5.37
N GLN A 10 6.41 2.79 5.03
CA GLN A 10 6.32 4.24 5.19
C GLN A 10 5.02 4.54 5.94
N GLY A 11 4.96 5.65 6.69
CA GLY A 11 3.78 6.04 7.46
C GLY A 11 2.49 5.84 6.66
N CYS A 12 1.80 4.74 6.97
CA CYS A 12 0.54 4.30 6.38
C CYS A 12 0.57 3.44 5.10
N LEU A 13 1.73 3.11 4.49
CA LEU A 13 1.81 2.26 3.28
C LEU A 13 2.86 1.13 3.40
N ILE A 14 2.50 -0.07 2.96
CA ILE A 14 3.36 -1.27 2.94
C ILE A 14 3.62 -1.71 1.50
N ASN A 15 4.88 -1.87 1.11
CA ASN A 15 5.27 -2.54 -0.14
C ASN A 15 5.75 -3.96 0.16
N LYS A 16 5.32 -4.94 -0.64
CA LYS A 16 5.88 -6.29 -0.63
C LYS A 16 6.31 -6.72 -2.03
N VAL A 17 7.59 -7.07 -2.19
CA VAL A 17 8.08 -7.84 -3.34
C VAL A 17 8.27 -9.29 -2.89
N VAL A 18 7.51 -10.21 -3.47
CA VAL A 18 7.55 -11.63 -3.10
C VAL A 18 8.13 -12.44 -4.24
N LEU A 19 9.19 -13.21 -3.96
CA LEU A 19 9.86 -14.08 -4.93
C LEU A 19 9.65 -15.56 -4.59
N ASN A 20 9.17 -16.34 -5.55
CA ASN A 20 8.93 -17.79 -5.42
C ASN A 20 10.00 -18.62 -6.16
N TRP A 21 10.55 -19.65 -5.49
CA TRP A 21 11.72 -20.40 -5.99
C TRP A 21 11.66 -21.91 -5.73
N TRP A 22 12.30 -22.68 -6.63
CA TRP A 22 12.46 -24.13 -6.51
C TRP A 22 13.85 -24.59 -6.02
N ASN A 23 14.87 -23.72 -5.91
CA ASN A 23 16.25 -24.11 -5.53
C ASN A 23 17.00 -23.02 -4.75
N ILE A 24 16.70 -22.86 -3.46
CA ILE A 24 17.30 -21.81 -2.58
C ILE A 24 18.79 -22.03 -2.31
N LEU A 25 19.27 -23.27 -2.49
CA LEU A 25 20.63 -23.69 -2.14
C LEU A 25 21.73 -23.15 -3.07
N TYR A 26 21.39 -22.41 -4.14
CA TYR A 26 22.33 -22.00 -5.20
C TYR A 26 22.20 -20.53 -5.63
N LEU A 27 21.77 -19.64 -4.75
CA LEU A 27 21.65 -18.19 -5.05
C LEU A 27 22.78 -17.38 -4.41
N HIS A 28 23.50 -16.59 -5.21
CA HIS A 28 24.56 -15.69 -4.75
C HIS A 28 24.02 -14.31 -4.37
N GLY A 29 23.06 -13.81 -5.14
CA GLY A 29 22.46 -12.50 -4.89
C GLY A 29 21.33 -12.16 -5.84
N LEU A 30 20.66 -11.05 -5.56
CA LEU A 30 19.59 -10.49 -6.37
C LEU A 30 20.05 -9.11 -6.86
N GLN A 31 20.13 -8.93 -8.17
CA GLN A 31 20.28 -7.60 -8.76
C GLN A 31 18.95 -6.87 -8.61
N ILE A 32 19.00 -5.69 -8.02
CA ILE A 32 17.85 -4.81 -7.87
C ILE A 32 18.05 -3.51 -8.65
N GLU A 33 16.93 -2.87 -8.93
CA GLU A 33 16.81 -1.53 -9.51
C GLU A 33 15.71 -0.79 -8.75
N ASN A 34 15.87 0.52 -8.57
CA ASN A 34 14.87 1.40 -7.97
C ASN A 34 14.96 2.79 -8.58
N GLN A 35 13.89 3.56 -8.49
CA GLN A 35 13.92 4.99 -8.76
C GLN A 35 14.61 5.73 -7.62
N ASP A 36 15.35 6.78 -7.98
CA ASP A 36 15.90 7.72 -7.01
C ASP A 36 14.82 8.74 -6.64
N LEU A 37 14.41 8.72 -5.38
CA LEU A 37 13.38 9.60 -4.86
C LEU A 37 13.93 10.37 -3.65
N PRO A 38 13.67 11.68 -3.55
CA PRO A 38 14.00 12.44 -2.36
C PRO A 38 13.45 11.77 -1.09
N GLY A 39 14.27 11.69 -0.05
CA GLY A 39 13.88 11.08 1.23
C GLY A 39 13.88 9.54 1.26
N LEU A 40 14.08 8.86 0.12
CA LEU A 40 14.17 7.41 0.04
C LEU A 40 15.43 6.92 0.76
N SER A 41 15.26 5.98 1.68
CA SER A 41 16.36 5.36 2.42
C SER A 41 16.15 3.86 2.55
N PHE A 42 17.24 3.10 2.38
CA PHE A 42 17.24 1.65 2.44
C PHE A 42 17.91 1.14 3.73
N LYS A 43 17.41 0.03 4.25
CA LYS A 43 18.02 -0.77 5.31
C LYS A 43 18.02 -2.23 4.89
N THR A 44 19.20 -2.84 4.90
CA THR A 44 19.35 -4.26 4.60
C THR A 44 19.34 -5.11 5.86
N HIS A 45 18.91 -6.37 5.75
CA HIS A 45 18.99 -7.34 6.83
C HIS A 45 20.46 -7.56 7.26
N PRO A 46 20.77 -7.83 8.55
CA PRO A 46 22.15 -8.02 9.02
C PRO A 46 22.99 -9.07 8.28
N TYR A 47 22.35 -10.01 7.59
CA TYR A 47 22.99 -11.04 6.75
C TYR A 47 23.39 -10.56 5.36
N ILE A 48 22.94 -9.39 4.92
CA ILE A 48 23.24 -8.83 3.60
C ILE A 48 24.56 -8.07 3.62
N ASN A 49 25.35 -8.21 2.56
CA ASN A 49 26.54 -7.41 2.33
C ASN A 49 26.14 -5.97 1.96
N LYS A 50 26.39 -5.03 2.88
CA LYS A 50 26.03 -3.61 2.71
C LYS A 50 26.84 -2.91 1.63
N GLU A 51 28.13 -3.24 1.49
CA GLU A 51 29.00 -2.64 0.49
C GLU A 51 28.56 -3.05 -0.90
N LEU A 52 28.24 -4.33 -1.08
CA LEU A 52 27.71 -4.87 -2.33
C LEU A 52 26.36 -4.24 -2.70
N PHE A 53 25.47 -4.08 -1.71
CA PHE A 53 24.19 -3.40 -1.89
C PHE A 53 24.38 -1.93 -2.32
N ASN A 54 25.21 -1.17 -1.60
CA ASN A 54 25.37 0.26 -1.86
C ASN A 54 26.13 0.55 -3.17
N SER A 55 27.11 -0.28 -3.53
CA SER A 55 27.97 -0.04 -4.71
C SER A 55 27.43 -0.65 -6.00
N GLN A 56 26.72 -1.78 -5.92
CA GLN A 56 26.31 -2.55 -7.10
C GLN A 56 24.80 -2.82 -7.16
N GLN A 57 24.02 -2.37 -6.17
CA GLN A 57 22.58 -2.67 -6.08
C GLN A 57 22.32 -4.18 -6.11
N ILE A 58 23.18 -4.95 -5.41
CA ILE A 58 23.05 -6.39 -5.28
C ILE A 58 22.72 -6.76 -3.83
N VAL A 59 21.58 -7.43 -3.64
CA VAL A 59 21.21 -8.07 -2.39
C VAL A 59 21.88 -9.43 -2.34
N GLY A 60 23.11 -9.48 -1.81
CA GLY A 60 23.88 -10.70 -1.61
C GLY A 60 24.18 -10.96 -0.13
N ALA A 61 24.41 -12.22 0.25
CA ALA A 61 24.81 -12.57 1.61
C ALA A 61 26.24 -12.07 1.92
N LYS A 62 26.54 -11.78 3.19
CA LYS A 62 27.92 -11.46 3.64
C LYS A 62 28.89 -12.60 3.44
N ASP A 63 28.43 -13.84 3.67
CA ASP A 63 29.17 -15.05 3.38
C ASP A 63 28.63 -15.64 2.07
N PRO A 64 29.40 -15.59 0.97
CA PRO A 64 28.98 -16.11 -0.32
C PRO A 64 28.62 -17.59 -0.31
N ASN A 65 29.16 -18.38 0.64
CA ASN A 65 28.91 -19.81 0.73
C ASN A 65 27.65 -20.15 1.55
N ARG A 66 27.03 -19.14 2.17
CA ARG A 66 25.86 -19.33 3.02
C ARG A 66 24.59 -18.99 2.23
N PRO A 67 23.66 -19.95 2.04
CA PRO A 67 22.42 -19.67 1.33
C PRO A 67 21.56 -18.69 2.13
N PHE A 68 20.64 -18.01 1.44
CA PHE A 68 19.63 -17.18 2.08
C PHE A 68 18.81 -18.00 3.09
N PRO A 69 18.43 -17.42 4.24
CA PRO A 69 17.59 -18.10 5.22
C PRO A 69 16.32 -18.62 4.56
N SER A 70 16.09 -19.93 4.65
CA SER A 70 14.86 -20.58 4.19
C SER A 70 14.12 -21.15 5.40
N GLY A 71 12.87 -20.72 5.59
CA GLY A 71 12.03 -21.11 6.71
C GLY A 71 10.55 -20.80 6.44
N GLN A 72 9.67 -21.19 7.38
CA GLN A 72 8.21 -20.97 7.25
C GLN A 72 7.82 -19.48 7.32
N ASN A 73 8.66 -18.63 7.90
CA ASN A 73 8.40 -17.20 8.03
C ASN A 73 9.17 -16.40 6.98
N GLU A 74 8.46 -15.52 6.29
CA GLU A 74 9.01 -14.57 5.33
C GLU A 74 9.99 -13.61 6.03
N THR A 75 11.29 -13.71 5.72
CA THR A 75 12.30 -12.79 6.28
C THR A 75 12.56 -11.64 5.32
N PRO A 76 12.28 -10.38 5.71
CA PRO A 76 12.56 -9.23 4.86
C PRO A 76 14.06 -9.02 4.68
N LEU A 77 14.58 -9.15 3.45
CA LEU A 77 16.01 -8.95 3.15
C LEU A 77 16.40 -7.48 3.00
N VAL A 78 15.51 -6.68 2.43
CA VAL A 78 15.67 -5.23 2.27
C VAL A 78 14.38 -4.56 2.72
N LYS A 79 14.53 -3.44 3.41
CA LYS A 79 13.45 -2.51 3.74
C LYS A 79 13.81 -1.15 3.20
N TRP A 80 12.83 -0.39 2.75
CA TRP A 80 13.00 1.03 2.46
C TRP A 80 11.95 1.84 3.21
N ARG A 81 12.15 3.15 3.25
CA ARG A 81 11.19 4.15 3.69
C ARG A 81 11.46 5.44 2.93
N ILE A 82 10.43 6.21 2.60
CA ILE A 82 10.60 7.60 2.21
C ILE A 82 10.19 8.47 3.40
N GLN A 83 11.02 9.45 3.74
CA GLN A 83 10.71 10.47 4.73
C GLN A 83 10.22 11.72 4.02
N GLU A 84 9.34 12.49 4.67
CA GLU A 84 8.92 13.82 4.19
C GLU A 84 8.24 13.77 2.81
N LEU A 85 7.27 12.86 2.62
CA LEU A 85 6.39 12.95 1.45
C LEU A 85 5.45 14.15 1.62
N ASP A 86 5.34 14.98 0.59
CA ASP A 86 4.38 16.07 0.53
C ASP A 86 2.95 15.55 0.27
N GLU A 87 1.93 16.33 0.63
CA GLU A 87 0.52 15.97 0.41
C GLU A 87 0.21 15.75 -1.09
N SER A 88 0.88 16.49 -1.98
CA SER A 88 0.78 16.30 -3.43
C SER A 88 1.25 14.93 -3.92
N SER A 89 2.00 14.20 -3.08
CA SER A 89 2.52 12.86 -3.38
C SER A 89 1.64 11.74 -2.80
N LEU A 90 0.49 12.07 -2.20
CA LEU A 90 -0.44 11.08 -1.68
C LEU A 90 -1.12 10.30 -2.83
N PRO A 91 -1.28 8.97 -2.73
CA PRO A 91 -1.97 8.20 -3.77
C PRO A 91 -3.46 8.56 -3.90
N LEU A 92 -4.11 8.97 -2.81
CA LEU A 92 -5.53 9.27 -2.76
C LEU A 92 -5.83 10.35 -1.71
N SER A 93 -6.25 11.53 -2.13
CA SER A 93 -6.83 12.53 -1.24
C SER A 93 -8.31 12.23 -1.01
N VAL A 94 -8.81 12.51 0.20
CA VAL A 94 -10.22 12.38 0.56
C VAL A 94 -10.64 13.62 1.32
N ASN A 95 -11.67 14.32 0.84
CA ASN A 95 -12.25 15.48 1.50
C ASN A 95 -13.66 15.13 2.00
N CYS A 96 -14.00 15.57 3.21
CA CYS A 96 -15.31 15.30 3.81
C CYS A 96 -15.88 16.57 4.45
N TRP A 97 -17.08 16.94 4.03
CA TRP A 97 -17.75 18.19 4.40
C TRP A 97 -19.13 17.89 5.03
N PRO A 98 -19.18 17.55 6.32
CA PRO A 98 -20.43 17.41 7.07
C PRO A 98 -21.08 18.78 7.34
N SER A 99 -22.39 18.87 7.14
CA SER A 99 -23.22 20.08 7.33
C SER A 99 -24.53 19.74 8.04
N VAL A 100 -24.73 20.30 9.23
CA VAL A 100 -25.96 20.09 10.01
C VAL A 100 -27.05 21.06 9.53
N SER A 101 -28.23 20.55 9.19
CA SER A 101 -29.39 21.37 8.80
C SER A 101 -30.68 20.75 9.32
N GLY A 102 -31.35 21.48 10.22
CA GLY A 102 -32.58 21.00 10.88
C GLY A 102 -32.31 19.72 11.70
N ASN A 103 -32.98 18.64 11.32
CA ASN A 103 -32.91 17.35 12.03
C ASN A 103 -31.98 16.34 11.34
N GLU A 104 -31.21 16.76 10.34
CA GLU A 104 -30.29 15.90 9.59
C GLU A 104 -28.89 16.51 9.53
N THR A 105 -27.89 15.65 9.42
CA THR A 105 -26.54 16.01 8.99
C THR A 105 -26.32 15.47 7.60
N TYR A 106 -26.02 16.37 6.67
CA TYR A 106 -25.70 16.10 5.28
C TYR A 106 -24.19 15.98 5.14
N VAL A 107 -23.70 14.96 4.46
CA VAL A 107 -22.27 14.73 4.28
C VAL A 107 -21.97 14.61 2.80
N ASN A 108 -21.11 15.50 2.31
CA ASN A 108 -20.50 15.41 1.00
C ASN A 108 -19.06 14.94 1.19
N ILE A 109 -18.70 13.82 0.58
CA ILE A 109 -17.35 13.27 0.62
C ILE A 109 -16.88 13.02 -0.81
N ASP A 110 -15.65 13.41 -1.10
CA ASP A 110 -15.03 13.23 -2.41
C ASP A 110 -13.63 12.63 -2.27
N TYR A 111 -13.18 11.96 -3.31
CA TYR A 111 -11.79 11.54 -3.44
C TYR A 111 -11.16 12.15 -4.70
N GLU A 112 -9.84 12.33 -4.63
CA GLU A 112 -9.00 12.67 -5.77
C GLU A 112 -7.76 11.78 -5.75
N ALA A 113 -7.60 10.96 -6.79
CA ALA A 113 -6.50 10.02 -6.92
C ALA A 113 -5.36 10.61 -7.76
N SER A 114 -4.13 10.35 -7.33
CA SER A 114 -2.95 10.70 -8.09
C SER A 114 -2.84 9.89 -9.39
N GLU A 115 -2.26 10.50 -10.42
CA GLU A 115 -1.93 9.80 -11.68
C GLU A 115 -0.79 8.79 -11.53
N MET A 116 -0.08 8.79 -10.39
CA MET A 116 1.05 7.89 -10.13
C MET A 116 0.65 6.42 -10.04
N PHE A 117 -0.59 6.13 -9.62
CA PHE A 117 -1.05 4.78 -9.33
C PHE A 117 -2.46 4.52 -9.84
N ASP A 118 -2.64 3.37 -10.47
CA ASP A 118 -3.97 2.76 -10.58
C ASP A 118 -4.27 2.04 -9.26
N LEU A 119 -5.34 2.46 -8.58
CA LEU A 119 -5.71 1.95 -7.27
C LEU A 119 -6.80 0.90 -7.41
N HIS A 120 -6.61 -0.22 -6.73
CA HIS A 120 -7.51 -1.37 -6.73
C HIS A 120 -8.07 -1.63 -5.34
N ASN A 121 -9.35 -2.01 -5.32
CA ASN A 121 -10.11 -2.34 -4.12
C ASN A 121 -10.01 -1.20 -3.10
N VAL A 122 -10.36 0.01 -3.54
CA VAL A 122 -10.42 1.17 -2.68
C VAL A 122 -11.64 1.05 -1.78
N ALA A 123 -11.43 1.23 -0.48
CA ALA A 123 -12.45 1.20 0.55
C ALA A 123 -12.25 2.41 1.48
N ILE A 124 -13.15 3.38 1.40
CA ILE A 124 -13.18 4.54 2.30
C ILE A 124 -14.22 4.24 3.38
N SER A 125 -13.77 4.12 4.62
CA SER A 125 -14.58 3.76 5.79
C SER A 125 -14.84 4.99 6.63
N ILE A 126 -16.09 5.48 6.58
CA ILE A 126 -16.57 6.65 7.31
C ILE A 126 -17.22 6.16 8.61
N PRO A 127 -16.68 6.50 9.80
CA PRO A 127 -17.36 6.21 11.05
C PRO A 127 -18.65 7.01 11.14
N LEU A 128 -19.65 6.44 11.79
CA LEU A 128 -20.96 7.04 12.00
C LEU A 128 -21.34 6.93 13.47
N PRO A 129 -22.21 7.81 13.99
CA PRO A 129 -22.88 7.55 15.25
C PRO A 129 -23.71 6.25 15.14
N ALA A 130 -24.09 5.68 16.29
CA ALA A 130 -24.99 4.53 16.30
C ALA A 130 -26.36 4.92 15.69
N LEU A 131 -26.67 4.38 14.52
CA LEU A 131 -27.91 4.67 13.82
C LEU A 131 -28.94 3.56 14.04
N ARG A 132 -30.23 3.94 14.05
CA ARG A 132 -31.34 2.98 14.04
C ARG A 132 -31.61 2.42 12.64
N GLU A 133 -31.37 3.26 11.63
CA GLU A 133 -31.59 2.97 10.21
C GLU A 133 -30.31 3.29 9.44
N ALA A 134 -30.12 2.70 8.26
CA ALA A 134 -28.95 2.98 7.43
C ALA A 134 -28.94 4.45 6.96
N PRO A 135 -27.76 5.04 6.68
CA PRO A 135 -27.67 6.37 6.09
C PRO A 135 -28.47 6.48 4.79
N SER A 136 -29.08 7.64 4.56
CA SER A 136 -29.76 7.92 3.30
C SER A 136 -28.75 8.39 2.26
N VAL A 137 -28.18 7.45 1.49
CA VAL A 137 -27.29 7.76 0.36
C VAL A 137 -28.09 8.28 -0.83
N ARG A 138 -27.71 9.46 -1.33
CA ARG A 138 -28.42 10.20 -2.41
C ARG A 138 -27.70 10.10 -3.74
N GLN A 139 -26.38 10.24 -3.72
CA GLN A 139 -25.51 10.15 -4.89
C GLN A 139 -24.24 9.40 -4.49
N ILE A 140 -23.71 8.61 -5.41
CA ILE A 140 -22.47 7.86 -5.19
C ILE A 140 -21.82 7.47 -6.53
N ASP A 141 -20.51 7.64 -6.59
CA ASP A 141 -19.66 6.99 -7.58
C ASP A 141 -19.09 5.68 -7.00
N GLY A 142 -19.57 4.53 -7.47
CA GLY A 142 -19.19 3.21 -6.96
C GLY A 142 -20.26 2.58 -6.08
N GLU A 143 -19.84 1.78 -5.11
CA GLU A 143 -20.74 0.97 -4.27
C GLU A 143 -20.62 1.38 -2.79
N TRP A 144 -21.68 1.17 -2.01
CA TRP A 144 -21.64 1.40 -0.57
C TRP A 144 -22.26 0.28 0.24
N LYS A 145 -21.84 0.18 1.50
CA LYS A 145 -22.39 -0.73 2.48
C LYS A 145 -22.38 -0.11 3.87
N TYR A 146 -23.45 -0.30 4.63
CA TYR A 146 -23.50 0.08 6.04
C TYR A 146 -23.29 -1.13 6.96
N ASP A 147 -22.24 -1.08 7.77
CA ASP A 147 -21.99 -2.03 8.86
C ASP A 147 -22.55 -1.47 10.17
N SER A 148 -23.80 -1.83 10.48
CA SER A 148 -24.48 -1.43 11.72
C SER A 148 -23.77 -1.91 12.99
N ARG A 149 -23.01 -3.01 12.94
CA ARG A 149 -22.33 -3.55 14.13
C ARG A 149 -21.16 -2.67 14.53
N ASN A 150 -20.43 -2.16 13.55
CA ASN A 150 -19.28 -1.28 13.77
C ASN A 150 -19.63 0.21 13.63
N SER A 151 -20.86 0.54 13.21
CA SER A 151 -21.32 1.89 12.88
C SER A 151 -20.41 2.56 11.85
N VAL A 152 -20.18 1.87 10.72
CA VAL A 152 -19.32 2.35 9.63
C VAL A 152 -20.08 2.31 8.31
N LEU A 153 -19.98 3.39 7.54
CA LEU A 153 -20.35 3.43 6.12
C LEU A 153 -19.09 3.18 5.30
N GLU A 154 -19.09 2.10 4.53
CA GLU A 154 -18.01 1.73 3.63
C GLU A 154 -18.38 2.16 2.20
N TRP A 155 -17.52 2.98 1.60
CA TRP A 155 -17.56 3.39 0.19
C TRP A 155 -16.49 2.64 -0.59
N SER A 156 -16.89 1.86 -1.59
CA SER A 156 -16.03 0.97 -2.33
C SER A 156 -15.93 1.32 -3.81
N ILE A 157 -14.70 1.39 -4.33
CA ILE A 157 -14.39 1.51 -5.75
C ILE A 157 -13.41 0.39 -6.15
N ILE A 158 -13.81 -0.45 -7.10
CA ILE A 158 -13.00 -1.63 -7.50
C ILE A 158 -11.68 -1.20 -8.15
N LEU A 159 -11.74 -0.18 -9.02
CA LEU A 159 -10.61 0.35 -9.76
C LEU A 159 -10.75 1.87 -9.92
N ILE A 160 -9.71 2.60 -9.53
CA ILE A 160 -9.51 4.01 -9.87
C ILE A 160 -8.36 4.07 -10.88
N ASP A 161 -8.68 4.41 -12.12
CA ASP A 161 -7.74 4.59 -13.23
C ASP A 161 -7.94 5.99 -13.87
N GLN A 162 -7.39 6.21 -15.07
CA GLN A 162 -7.48 7.49 -15.78
C GLN A 162 -8.93 7.93 -16.07
N SER A 163 -9.90 7.01 -16.05
CA SER A 163 -11.31 7.31 -16.36
C SER A 163 -12.08 7.91 -15.19
N ASN A 164 -11.61 7.75 -13.95
CA ASN A 164 -12.36 8.08 -12.74
C ASN A 164 -11.45 8.54 -11.58
N ARG A 165 -10.48 9.41 -11.88
CA ARG A 165 -9.52 9.98 -10.91
C ARG A 165 -10.17 10.80 -9.80
N SER A 166 -11.41 11.23 -9.98
CA SER A 166 -12.23 11.81 -8.92
C SER A 166 -13.58 11.11 -8.86
N GLY A 167 -14.19 11.17 -7.68
CA GLY A 167 -15.54 10.68 -7.45
C GLY A 167 -16.10 11.24 -6.15
N SER A 168 -17.41 11.18 -5.97
CA SER A 168 -18.09 11.67 -4.77
C SER A 168 -19.18 10.75 -4.25
N MET A 169 -19.52 10.94 -2.99
CA MET A 169 -20.72 10.40 -2.35
C MET A 169 -21.40 11.51 -1.56
N GLU A 170 -22.73 11.53 -1.64
CA GLU A 170 -23.59 12.35 -0.80
C GLU A 170 -24.54 11.46 0.01
N PHE A 171 -24.55 11.65 1.32
CA PHE A 171 -25.49 10.94 2.21
C PHE A 171 -26.00 11.83 3.33
N ALA A 172 -27.07 11.39 3.98
CA ALA A 172 -27.63 12.05 5.16
C ALA A 172 -27.84 11.06 6.31
N VAL A 173 -27.67 11.55 7.53
CA VAL A 173 -27.97 10.85 8.78
C VAL A 173 -28.77 11.78 9.71
N PRO A 174 -29.43 11.27 10.76
CA PRO A 174 -30.00 12.13 11.80
C PRO A 174 -28.97 13.11 12.35
N ALA A 175 -29.42 14.31 12.75
CA ALA A 175 -28.56 15.36 13.26
C ALA A 175 -27.59 14.83 14.32
N THR A 176 -26.30 14.95 14.01
CA THR A 176 -25.19 14.52 14.83
C THR A 176 -24.03 15.50 14.72
N ASP A 177 -23.12 15.44 15.67
CA ASP A 177 -21.91 16.24 15.66
C ASP A 177 -21.00 15.87 14.47
N PRO A 178 -20.56 16.83 13.64
CA PRO A 178 -19.64 16.61 12.52
C PRO A 178 -18.35 15.85 12.85
N SER A 179 -17.83 15.92 14.07
CA SER A 179 -16.63 15.16 14.44
C SER A 179 -16.87 13.64 14.48
N SER A 180 -18.14 13.20 14.52
CA SER A 180 -18.50 11.77 14.52
C SER A 180 -18.14 11.05 13.22
N PHE A 181 -17.86 11.79 12.14
CA PHE A 181 -17.46 11.24 10.84
C PHE A 181 -15.96 11.02 10.69
N PHE A 182 -15.18 11.27 11.75
CA PHE A 182 -13.72 11.14 11.76
C PHE A 182 -13.24 10.21 12.89
N PRO A 183 -12.09 9.52 12.73
CA PRO A 183 -11.24 9.52 11.54
C PRO A 183 -11.79 8.64 10.41
N ILE A 184 -11.67 9.10 9.17
CA ILE A 184 -12.02 8.32 7.98
C ILE A 184 -10.84 7.42 7.63
N SER A 185 -11.05 6.12 7.56
CA SER A 185 -9.98 5.16 7.19
C SER A 185 -10.05 4.82 5.71
N VAL A 186 -8.89 4.69 5.06
CA VAL A 186 -8.80 4.37 3.63
C VAL A 186 -7.96 3.11 3.41
N GLY A 187 -8.53 2.12 2.75
CA GLY A 187 -7.85 0.94 2.25
C GLY A 187 -7.73 0.99 0.73
N PHE A 188 -6.58 0.61 0.18
CA PHE A 188 -6.40 0.40 -1.26
C PHE A 188 -5.15 -0.44 -1.53
N SER A 189 -4.96 -0.84 -2.79
CA SER A 189 -3.68 -1.36 -3.24
C SER A 189 -3.35 -0.97 -4.68
N ALA A 190 -2.07 -0.90 -5.01
CA ALA A 190 -1.59 -0.68 -6.39
C ALA A 190 -0.56 -1.75 -6.79
N SER A 191 -0.38 -1.95 -8.10
CA SER A 191 0.59 -2.89 -8.66
C SER A 191 1.97 -2.29 -8.90
N SER A 192 2.09 -0.96 -8.75
CA SER A 192 3.34 -0.20 -8.74
C SER A 192 3.56 0.44 -7.37
N THR A 193 4.78 0.91 -7.11
CA THR A 193 5.19 1.42 -5.79
C THR A 193 6.07 2.66 -5.97
N PHE A 194 6.11 3.55 -4.98
CA PHE A 194 6.93 4.77 -5.04
C PHE A 194 8.38 4.53 -5.45
N SER A 195 9.12 3.68 -4.74
CA SER A 195 10.53 3.42 -5.07
C SER A 195 10.75 2.67 -6.37
N ASP A 196 9.68 2.14 -6.98
CA ASP A 196 9.73 1.23 -8.12
C ASP A 196 10.76 0.08 -7.98
N LEU A 197 11.02 -0.35 -6.74
CA LEU A 197 12.03 -1.37 -6.44
C LEU A 197 11.66 -2.71 -7.10
N LYS A 198 12.53 -3.19 -7.98
CA LYS A 198 12.34 -4.42 -8.76
C LYS A 198 13.58 -5.31 -8.65
N VAL A 199 13.36 -6.62 -8.72
CA VAL A 199 14.45 -7.58 -8.97
C VAL A 199 14.57 -7.73 -10.48
N THR A 200 15.72 -7.37 -11.04
CA THR A 200 15.95 -7.44 -12.48
C THR A 200 16.59 -8.77 -12.87
N THR A 201 17.55 -9.24 -12.08
CA THR A 201 18.32 -10.44 -12.36
C THR A 201 18.63 -11.20 -11.09
N VAL A 202 18.76 -12.52 -11.24
CA VAL A 202 19.20 -13.40 -10.18
C VAL A 202 20.60 -13.88 -10.48
N LEU A 203 21.51 -13.70 -9.52
CA LEU A 203 22.89 -14.12 -9.64
C LEU A 203 23.06 -15.54 -9.09
N PRO A 204 23.44 -16.53 -9.92
CA PRO A 204 23.65 -17.90 -9.47
C PRO A 204 24.93 -18.02 -8.62
N LEU A 205 24.94 -18.96 -7.68
CA LEU A 205 26.08 -19.27 -6.80
C LEU A 205 27.30 -19.83 -7.54
N ARG A 206 27.07 -20.51 -8.67
CA ARG A 206 28.10 -21.07 -9.55
C ARG A 206 27.90 -20.53 -10.96
N GLU A 207 28.96 -20.52 -11.76
CA GLU A 207 28.85 -20.16 -13.18
C GLU A 207 27.74 -20.96 -13.86
N GLY A 208 26.81 -20.25 -14.49
CA GLY A 208 25.61 -20.82 -15.09
C GLY A 208 24.63 -19.74 -15.53
N SER A 209 23.58 -20.15 -16.22
CA SER A 209 22.51 -19.24 -16.62
C SER A 209 21.72 -18.74 -15.40
N PRO A 210 21.32 -17.45 -15.36
CA PRO A 210 20.43 -16.93 -14.33
C PRO A 210 19.16 -17.81 -14.19
N PRO A 211 18.80 -18.22 -12.97
CA PRO A 211 17.59 -19.01 -12.76
C PRO A 211 16.34 -18.17 -13.03
N LYS A 212 15.27 -18.82 -13.48
CA LYS A 212 13.95 -18.19 -13.63
C LYS A 212 13.40 -17.86 -12.24
N PHE A 213 12.77 -16.70 -12.13
CA PHE A 213 12.07 -16.25 -10.93
C PHE A 213 10.72 -15.63 -11.32
N SER A 214 9.87 -15.47 -10.31
CA SER A 214 8.66 -14.66 -10.41
C SER A 214 8.71 -13.62 -9.29
N GLN A 215 8.19 -12.42 -9.56
CA GLN A 215 8.05 -11.37 -8.55
C GLN A 215 6.61 -10.88 -8.52
N ARG A 216 6.11 -10.59 -7.32
CA ARG A 216 4.84 -9.88 -7.11
C ARG A 216 5.14 -8.58 -6.38
N ILE A 217 4.81 -7.45 -6.97
CA ILE A 217 4.98 -6.11 -6.42
C ILE A 217 3.60 -5.59 -6.03
N ARG A 218 3.47 -4.99 -4.85
CA ARG A 218 2.20 -4.41 -4.40
C ARG A 218 2.44 -3.29 -3.40
N LEU A 219 1.81 -2.14 -3.64
CA LEU A 219 1.59 -1.09 -2.64
C LEU A 219 0.26 -1.36 -1.93
N VAL A 220 0.22 -1.28 -0.61
CA VAL A 220 -1.00 -1.49 0.19
C VAL A 220 -1.11 -0.41 1.26
N ALA A 221 -2.29 0.16 1.42
CA ALA A 221 -2.58 1.05 2.55
C ALA A 221 -2.73 0.26 3.86
N ASP A 222 -2.17 0.81 4.94
CA ASP A 222 -2.14 0.22 6.27
C ASP A 222 -2.86 1.13 7.28
N ASN A 223 -2.25 2.25 7.66
CA ASN A 223 -2.83 3.21 8.62
C ASN A 223 -3.28 4.52 7.96
N TYR A 224 -3.86 4.46 6.75
CA TYR A 224 -4.20 5.66 5.98
C TYR A 224 -5.51 6.26 6.48
N SER A 225 -5.46 7.46 7.04
CA SER A 225 -6.64 8.10 7.64
C SER A 225 -6.69 9.62 7.45
N VAL A 226 -7.90 10.14 7.27
CA VAL A 226 -8.22 11.58 7.36
C VAL A 226 -8.74 11.87 8.77
N ILE A 227 -8.20 12.90 9.40
CA ILE A 227 -8.46 13.28 10.80
C ILE A 227 -9.36 14.51 10.87
#